data_AF-D3YVJ5-F1
#
_entry.id   AF-D3YVJ5-F1
#
_cell.length_a   1.000
_cell.length_b   1.000
_cell.length_c   1.000
_cell.angle_alpha   90.00
_cell.angle_beta   90.00
_cell.angle_gamma   90.00
#
_symmetry.space_group_name_H-M   'P 1'
#
loop_
_entity.id
_entity.type
_entity.pdbx_description
1 polymer ?
#
loop_
_entity_poly.entity_id
_entity_poly.type
_entity_poly.pdbx_seq_one_letter_code
_entity_poly.pdbx_strand_id
1 'polypeptide(L)'
;MNCFQGTNASALEKDIGPEQFPINEHYFGLVNFGNTCYCNSVLQALYFCRPFRENVLAYKAQQKKKENLLTCLADLFHSIATQKKKVGVIPPKKFISRLRKENDLFDNYMQQDAHEFLNYL
;
A
#
# COMPACT_ATOMS: atom_id res chain seq x y z
N MET A 1 39.70 2.27 -9.17
CA MET A 1 38.59 1.50 -9.75
C MET A 1 37.58 1.21 -8.65
N ASN A 2 36.40 1.84 -8.69
CA ASN A 2 35.13 1.13 -8.72
C ASN A 2 33.97 2.12 -8.89
N CYS A 3 33.25 1.88 -9.97
CA CYS A 3 32.16 2.66 -10.53
C CYS A 3 30.86 2.26 -9.83
N PHE A 4 30.15 3.20 -9.20
CA PHE A 4 28.74 3.06 -8.83
C PHE A 4 27.99 4.34 -9.20
N GLN A 5 28.00 4.70 -10.48
CA GLN A 5 26.94 5.54 -11.03
C GLN A 5 25.71 4.66 -11.28
N GLY A 6 24.79 4.63 -10.31
CA GLY A 6 23.45 4.08 -10.52
C GLY A 6 22.60 5.10 -11.29
N THR A 7 22.60 5.04 -12.61
CA THR A 7 21.81 5.91 -13.51
C THR A 7 20.30 5.67 -13.47
N ASN A 8 19.80 4.77 -12.60
CA ASN A 8 18.42 4.30 -12.58
C ASN A 8 17.61 4.61 -11.29
N ALA A 9 18.13 5.45 -10.38
CA ALA A 9 17.39 5.85 -9.19
C ALA A 9 16.20 6.76 -9.53
N SER A 10 15.04 6.54 -8.90
CA SER A 10 13.87 7.42 -9.02
C SER A 10 14.15 8.83 -8.47
N ALA A 11 13.31 9.81 -8.81
CA ALA A 11 13.44 11.18 -8.30
C ALA A 11 13.42 11.20 -6.76
N LEU A 12 12.49 10.46 -6.14
CA LEU A 12 12.40 10.36 -4.68
C LEU A 12 13.66 9.75 -4.04
N GLU A 13 14.27 8.74 -4.67
CA GLU A 13 15.54 8.18 -4.19
C GLU A 13 16.69 9.20 -4.27
N LYS A 14 16.68 10.06 -5.29
CA LYS A 14 17.68 11.13 -5.44
C LYS A 14 17.48 12.23 -4.42
N ASP A 15 16.23 12.60 -4.14
CA ASP A 15 15.88 13.68 -3.21
C ASP A 15 16.16 13.30 -1.75
N ILE A 16 15.89 12.04 -1.35
CA ILE A 16 16.22 11.53 -0.02
C ILE A 16 17.74 11.30 0.11
N GLY A 17 18.37 10.83 -0.97
CA GLY A 17 19.79 10.50 -0.99
C GLY A 17 20.10 9.11 -0.40
N PRO A 18 21.22 8.50 -0.80
CA PRO A 18 21.53 7.10 -0.51
C PRO A 18 21.80 6.82 0.98
N GLU A 19 22.30 7.80 1.74
CA GLU A 19 22.64 7.65 3.16
C GLU A 19 21.42 7.75 4.08
N GLN A 20 20.39 8.50 3.67
CA GLN A 20 19.18 8.72 4.48
C GLN A 20 18.04 7.79 4.11
N PHE A 21 18.11 7.12 2.95
CA PHE A 21 17.06 6.21 2.51
C PHE A 21 16.99 4.99 3.45
N PRO A 22 15.87 4.79 4.18
CA PRO A 22 15.82 3.73 5.18
C PRO A 22 16.01 2.34 4.57
N ILE A 23 16.80 1.52 5.26
CA ILE A 23 17.08 0.15 4.84
C ILE A 23 15.78 -0.68 4.95
N ASN A 24 15.47 -1.44 3.90
CA ASN A 24 14.28 -2.30 3.78
C ASN A 24 12.92 -1.57 3.74
N GLU A 25 12.89 -0.25 3.55
CA GLU A 25 11.62 0.46 3.29
C GLU A 25 11.34 0.58 1.79
N HIS A 26 10.06 0.50 1.45
CA HIS A 26 9.55 0.58 0.09
C HIS A 26 8.49 1.69 0.01
N TYR A 27 8.72 2.72 -0.79
CA TYR A 27 7.79 3.84 -0.98
C TYR A 27 6.99 3.67 -2.27
N PHE A 28 5.78 3.14 -2.15
CA PHE A 28 4.91 2.89 -3.29
C PHE A 28 3.62 3.69 -3.19
N GLY A 29 3.39 4.55 -4.19
CA GLY A 29 2.10 5.21 -4.37
C GLY A 29 1.01 4.21 -4.78
N LEU A 30 -0.25 4.58 -4.56
CA LEU A 30 -1.40 3.78 -4.96
C LEU A 30 -2.15 4.47 -6.11
N VAL A 31 -2.44 3.71 -7.17
CA VAL A 31 -3.23 4.22 -8.31
C VAL A 31 -4.64 4.60 -7.83
N ASN A 32 -5.13 5.75 -8.25
CA ASN A 32 -6.51 6.17 -8.04
C ASN A 32 -7.41 5.58 -9.14
N PHE A 33 -8.51 4.92 -8.77
CA PHE A 33 -9.47 4.30 -9.69
C PHE A 33 -10.78 5.09 -9.80
N GLY A 34 -10.67 6.42 -9.84
CA GLY A 34 -11.79 7.35 -9.84
C GLY A 34 -12.32 7.53 -8.41
N ASN A 35 -12.05 8.69 -7.81
CA ASN A 35 -12.48 9.05 -6.46
C ASN A 35 -12.11 8.03 -5.36
N THR A 36 -11.02 7.28 -5.51
CA THR A 36 -10.54 6.32 -4.47
C THR A 36 -9.39 6.87 -3.63
N CYS A 37 -9.10 8.17 -3.69
CA CYS A 37 -7.99 8.75 -2.93
C CYS A 37 -8.25 8.79 -1.40
N TYR A 38 -9.52 8.82 -0.97
CA TYR A 38 -9.89 8.64 0.44
C TYR A 38 -9.36 7.29 0.98
N CYS A 39 -9.53 6.23 0.20
CA CYS A 39 -9.04 4.89 0.53
C CYS A 39 -7.51 4.83 0.47
N ASN A 40 -6.91 5.34 -0.61
CA ASN A 40 -5.46 5.31 -0.79
C ASN A 40 -4.72 6.04 0.34
N SER A 41 -5.22 7.21 0.79
CA SER A 41 -4.58 7.99 1.85
C SER A 41 -4.63 7.28 3.21
N VAL A 42 -5.76 6.67 3.56
CA VAL A 42 -5.89 5.86 4.78
C VAL A 42 -5.00 4.62 4.74
N LEU A 43 -4.95 3.91 3.62
CA LEU A 43 -4.08 2.74 3.45
C LEU A 43 -2.60 3.09 3.63
N GLN A 44 -2.17 4.25 3.14
CA GLN A 44 -0.80 4.75 3.35
C GLN A 44 -0.55 5.07 4.83
N ALA A 45 -1.47 5.78 5.50
CA ALA A 45 -1.35 6.07 6.92
C ALA A 45 -1.22 4.79 7.75
N LEU A 46 -2.09 3.81 7.51
CA LEU A 46 -2.05 2.50 8.17
C LEU A 46 -0.78 1.70 7.86
N TYR A 47 -0.27 1.77 6.62
CA TYR A 47 0.98 1.10 6.26
C TYR A 47 2.17 1.66 7.05
N PHE A 48 2.21 2.97 7.30
CA PHE A 48 3.29 3.59 8.08
C PHE A 48 3.06 3.53 9.60
N CYS A 49 1.87 3.11 10.07
CA CYS A 49 1.67 2.65 11.44
C CYS A 49 2.36 1.29 11.64
N ARG A 50 3.65 1.30 12.00
CA ARG A 50 4.49 0.09 12.10
C ARG A 50 3.83 -1.08 12.84
N PRO A 51 3.23 -0.91 14.05
CA PRO A 51 2.61 -2.02 14.75
C PRO A 51 1.46 -2.66 13.95
N PHE A 52 0.67 -1.85 13.23
CA PHE A 52 -0.40 -2.34 12.39
C PHE A 52 0.14 -3.10 11.17
N ARG A 53 1.12 -2.51 10.46
CA ARG A 53 1.80 -3.15 9.32
C ARG A 53 2.38 -4.50 9.68
N GLU A 54 3.09 -4.60 10.80
CA GLU A 54 3.72 -5.85 11.25
C GLU A 54 2.68 -6.94 11.54
N ASN A 55 1.58 -6.59 12.22
CA ASN A 55 0.49 -7.54 12.48
C ASN A 55 -0.20 -8.00 11.19
N VAL A 56 -0.44 -7.10 10.23
CA VAL A 56 -1.04 -7.45 8.93
C VAL A 56 -0.11 -8.36 8.11
N LEU A 57 1.20 -8.11 8.12
CA LEU A 57 2.18 -8.96 7.45
C LEU A 57 2.32 -10.34 8.13
N ALA A 58 2.28 -10.39 9.46
CA ALA A 58 2.25 -11.64 10.21
C ALA A 58 0.98 -12.46 9.90
N TYR A 59 -0.17 -11.80 9.78
CA TYR A 59 -1.42 -12.43 9.35
C TYR A 59 -1.29 -13.07 7.95
N LYS A 60 -0.59 -12.41 7.01
CA LYS A 60 -0.34 -12.97 5.67
C LYS A 60 0.44 -14.29 5.72
N ALA A 61 1.43 -14.40 6.59
CA ALA A 61 2.27 -15.60 6.71
C ALA A 61 1.51 -16.83 7.21
N GLN A 62 0.42 -16.63 7.96
CA GLN A 62 -0.39 -17.69 8.56
C GLN A 62 -1.59 -18.11 7.69
N GLN A 63 -1.74 -17.51 6.52
CA GLN A 63 -2.99 -17.53 5.79
C GLN A 63 -3.26 -18.89 5.09
N LYS A 64 -4.28 -19.62 5.56
CA LYS A 64 -4.93 -20.75 4.87
C LYS A 64 -6.43 -20.51 4.61
N LYS A 65 -6.88 -19.25 4.72
CA LYS A 65 -8.31 -18.88 4.84
C LYS A 65 -8.91 -18.35 3.53
N LYS A 66 -10.25 -18.38 3.47
CA LYS A 66 -11.08 -17.80 2.40
C LYS A 66 -10.83 -16.29 2.27
N GLU A 67 -10.87 -15.79 1.04
CA GLU A 67 -10.67 -14.37 0.73
C GLU A 67 -11.74 -13.46 1.37
N ASN A 68 -11.28 -12.39 2.02
CA ASN A 68 -12.04 -11.28 2.60
C ASN A 68 -11.22 -9.97 2.56
N LEU A 69 -11.79 -8.84 3.02
CA LEU A 69 -11.10 -7.54 2.99
C LEU A 69 -9.74 -7.54 3.71
N LEU A 70 -9.64 -8.14 4.90
CA LEU A 70 -8.37 -8.26 5.64
C LEU A 70 -7.33 -9.08 4.86
N THR A 71 -7.73 -10.15 4.17
CA THR A 71 -6.80 -10.90 3.31
C THR A 71 -6.30 -10.07 2.13
N CYS A 72 -7.17 -9.25 1.53
CA CYS A 72 -6.78 -8.34 0.45
C CYS A 72 -5.87 -7.20 0.93
N LEU A 73 -6.10 -6.70 2.16
CA LEU A 73 -5.22 -5.73 2.80
C LEU A 73 -3.82 -6.33 3.04
N ALA A 74 -3.79 -7.55 3.56
CA ALA A 74 -2.55 -8.27 3.82
C ALA A 74 -1.77 -8.54 2.52
N ASP A 75 -2.46 -8.91 1.44
CA ASP A 75 -1.88 -9.05 0.10
C ASP A 75 -1.29 -7.74 -0.41
N LEU A 76 -2.01 -6.62 -0.22
CA LEU A 76 -1.54 -5.30 -0.64
C LEU A 76 -0.28 -4.89 0.13
N PHE A 77 -0.29 -5.02 1.46
CA PHE A 77 0.85 -4.66 2.31
C PHE A 77 2.06 -5.53 2.02
N HIS A 78 1.85 -6.83 1.83
CA HIS A 78 2.90 -7.75 1.42
C HIS A 78 3.45 -7.36 0.05
N SER A 79 2.60 -7.04 -0.92
CA SER A 79 3.00 -6.60 -2.26
C SER A 79 3.80 -5.31 -2.27
N ILE A 80 3.66 -4.42 -1.28
CA ILE A 80 4.51 -3.23 -1.13
C ILE A 80 5.85 -3.64 -0.49
N ALA A 81 5.79 -4.41 0.61
CA ALA A 81 6.95 -4.76 1.42
C ALA A 81 7.96 -5.67 0.70
N THR A 82 7.53 -6.43 -0.31
CA THR A 82 8.40 -7.35 -1.07
C THR A 82 8.80 -6.83 -2.45
N GLN A 83 8.62 -5.54 -2.72
CA GLN A 83 9.05 -4.98 -3.99
C GLN A 83 10.56 -5.07 -4.17
N LYS A 84 11.00 -5.27 -5.42
CA LYS A 84 12.44 -5.25 -5.74
C LYS A 84 12.99 -3.83 -5.83
N LYS A 85 12.14 -2.89 -6.25
CA LYS A 85 12.48 -1.46 -6.35
C LYS A 85 12.11 -0.78 -5.06
N LYS A 86 12.90 0.21 -4.65
CA LYS A 86 12.64 1.04 -3.47
C LYS A 86 11.44 1.98 -3.64
N VAL A 87 11.19 2.44 -4.86
CA VAL A 87 10.12 3.39 -5.16
C VAL A 87 9.32 2.94 -6.38
N GLY A 88 8.01 3.17 -6.34
CA GLY A 88 7.14 2.91 -7.49
C GLY A 88 5.67 3.21 -7.23
N VAL A 89 4.80 2.55 -8.00
CA VAL A 89 3.34 2.67 -7.90
C VAL A 89 2.71 1.29 -7.99
N ILE A 90 1.74 0.99 -7.14
CA ILE A 90 0.98 -0.25 -7.12
C ILE A 90 -0.52 0.03 -7.38
N PRO A 91 -1.19 -0.75 -8.24
CA PRO A 91 -2.63 -0.68 -8.40
C PRO A 91 -3.37 -1.53 -7.34
N PRO A 92 -4.11 -0.95 -6.37
CA PRO A 92 -4.84 -1.72 -5.34
C PRO A 92 -6.16 -2.37 -5.84
N LYS A 93 -6.19 -2.88 -7.09
CA LYS A 93 -7.43 -3.35 -7.75
C LYS A 93 -8.19 -4.40 -6.94
N LYS A 94 -7.49 -5.39 -6.39
CA LYS A 94 -8.10 -6.47 -5.60
C LYS A 94 -8.75 -5.94 -4.33
N PHE A 95 -8.05 -5.07 -3.60
CA PHE A 95 -8.56 -4.46 -2.39
C PHE A 95 -9.80 -3.59 -2.68
N ILE A 96 -9.73 -2.72 -3.69
CA ILE A 96 -10.87 -1.86 -4.07
C ILE A 96 -12.08 -2.69 -4.51
N SER A 97 -11.88 -3.72 -5.34
CA SER A 97 -12.96 -4.61 -5.77
C SER A 97 -13.61 -5.32 -4.58
N ARG A 98 -12.79 -5.78 -3.63
CA ARG A 98 -13.26 -6.43 -2.41
C ARG A 98 -14.03 -5.48 -1.49
N LEU A 99 -13.53 -4.26 -1.29
CA LEU A 99 -14.19 -3.20 -0.50
C LEU A 99 -15.58 -2.90 -1.05
N ARG A 100 -15.69 -2.65 -2.36
CA ARG A 100 -16.97 -2.38 -3.02
C ARG A 100 -17.95 -3.54 -2.86
N LYS A 101 -17.47 -4.78 -3.00
CA LYS A 101 -18.30 -5.97 -2.82
C LYS A 101 -18.77 -6.19 -1.38
N GLU A 102 -18.00 -5.76 -0.38
CA GLU A 102 -18.32 -5.97 1.04
C GLU A 102 -19.14 -4.83 1.66
N ASN A 103 -19.21 -3.66 1.02
CA ASN A 103 -19.97 -2.53 1.52
C ASN A 103 -20.50 -1.63 0.38
N ASP A 104 -21.82 -1.66 0.19
CA ASP A 104 -22.55 -0.91 -0.84
C ASP A 104 -22.32 0.61 -0.74
N LEU A 105 -22.02 1.14 0.45
CA LEU A 105 -21.67 2.55 0.64
C LEU A 105 -20.47 2.96 -0.23
N PHE A 106 -19.50 2.05 -0.40
CA PHE A 106 -18.31 2.27 -1.19
C PHE A 106 -18.43 1.76 -2.64
N ASP A 107 -19.52 1.06 -3.00
CA ASP A 107 -19.77 0.52 -4.35
C ASP A 107 -20.33 1.56 -5.33
N ASN A 108 -19.58 2.64 -5.50
CA ASN A 108 -19.90 3.68 -6.46
C ASN A 108 -18.60 4.40 -6.90
N TYR A 109 -18.79 5.40 -7.75
CA TYR A 109 -17.71 6.23 -8.29
C TYR A 109 -17.63 7.61 -7.61
N MET A 110 -18.29 7.78 -6.46
CA MET A 110 -18.28 9.04 -5.72
C MET A 110 -17.10 9.12 -4.77
N GLN A 111 -16.68 10.35 -4.45
CA GLN A 111 -15.74 10.60 -3.38
C GLN A 111 -16.41 10.30 -2.04
N GLN A 112 -15.66 9.69 -1.12
CA GLN A 112 -16.16 9.26 0.19
C GLN A 112 -15.33 9.89 1.31
N ASP A 113 -15.86 9.87 2.52
CA ASP A 113 -15.15 10.33 3.71
C ASP A 113 -14.07 9.31 4.11
N ALA A 114 -12.82 9.79 4.22
CA ALA A 114 -11.69 8.96 4.62
C ALA A 114 -11.83 8.42 6.05
N HIS A 115 -12.43 9.20 6.95
CA HIS A 115 -12.68 8.79 8.32
C HIS A 115 -13.76 7.69 8.40
N GLU A 116 -14.80 7.78 7.56
CA GLU A 116 -15.81 6.72 7.46
C GLU A 116 -15.19 5.41 6.94
N PHE A 117 -14.34 5.50 5.92
CA PHE A 117 -13.58 4.34 5.45
C PHE A 117 -12.66 3.76 6.53
N LEU A 118 -11.93 4.60 7.27
CA LEU A 118 -11.04 4.14 8.34
C LEU A 118 -11.80 3.42 9.45
N ASN A 119 -12.98 3.89 9.86
CA ASN A 119 -13.77 3.24 10.90
C ASN A 119 -14.38 1.91 10.45
N TYR A 120 -14.65 1.76 9.15
CA TYR A 120 -15.17 0.52 8.59
C TYR A 120 -14.09 -0.57 8.42
N LEU A 121 -12.88 -0.16 8.04
CA LEU A 121 -11.76 -1.05 7.71
C LEU A 121 -11.22 -1.84 8.90
#